data_AF-A0A354EVH3-F1
#
_entry.id   AF-A0A354EVH3-F1
#
_cell.length_a   1.000
_cell.length_b   1.000
_cell.length_c   1.000
_cell.angle_alpha   90.00
_cell.angle_beta   90.00
_cell.angle_gamma   90.00
#
_symmetry.space_group_name_H-M   'P 1'
#
loop_
_entity.id
_entity.type
_entity.pdbx_description
1 polymer ?
#
loop_
_entity_poly.entity_id
_entity_poly.type
_entity_poly.pdbx_seq_one_letter_code
_entity_poly.pdbx_strand_id
1 'polypeptide(L)'
;MRGVVKGLAAALLAAPLLGACVIYDSTAGENVSVNVTRNDAPPAEAIREARFADGALVVRVDSNGCTQASDFEVAVADNNPVEITLRRTKQDLCKALVPDGAELRWTYADLGLEAGAPARILNPLK
;
A
#
# COMPACT_ATOMS: atom_id res chain seq x y z
N MET A 1 89.10 15.15 -13.71
CA MET A 1 88.09 14.84 -12.68
C MET A 1 87.33 16.12 -12.34
N ARG A 2 85.99 16.08 -12.43
CA ARG A 2 84.99 17.02 -11.83
C ARG A 2 85.10 18.49 -12.28
N GLY A 3 84.07 19.18 -12.75
CA GLY A 3 82.65 18.92 -12.91
C GLY A 3 82.05 20.14 -13.62
N VAL A 4 81.20 19.88 -14.60
CA VAL A 4 80.66 20.84 -15.56
C VAL A 4 79.26 21.26 -15.11
N VAL A 5 79.10 22.58 -14.93
CA VAL A 5 77.95 23.43 -15.33
C VAL A 5 76.65 23.43 -14.49
N LYS A 6 76.40 24.62 -13.94
CA LYS A 6 75.21 25.49 -13.96
C LYS A 6 73.82 24.87 -14.14
N GLY A 7 72.87 25.44 -13.38
CA GLY A 7 71.52 25.71 -13.86
C GLY A 7 70.44 25.17 -12.95
N LEU A 8 69.93 26.03 -12.05
CA LEU A 8 68.67 25.77 -11.35
C LEU A 8 67.54 25.83 -12.40
N ALA A 9 67.03 24.66 -12.77
CA ALA A 9 65.93 24.52 -13.71
C ALA A 9 64.58 24.76 -13.00
N ALA A 10 63.78 25.66 -13.56
CA ALA A 10 62.36 25.78 -13.28
C ALA A 10 61.60 24.65 -13.99
N ALA A 11 60.57 24.06 -13.35
CA ALA A 11 59.33 23.64 -14.00
C ALA A 11 58.30 23.08 -12.99
N LEU A 12 57.20 23.82 -12.85
CA LEU A 12 55.78 23.39 -12.87
C LEU A 12 55.45 21.93 -12.51
N LEU A 13 54.62 21.75 -11.47
CA LEU A 13 53.53 20.77 -11.50
C LEU A 13 52.32 21.34 -10.75
N ALA A 14 51.29 21.65 -11.52
CA ALA A 14 49.99 22.12 -11.07
C ALA A 14 49.34 21.10 -10.12
N ALA A 15 49.02 21.51 -8.90
CA ALA A 15 48.15 20.73 -8.02
C ALA A 15 46.73 20.76 -8.63
N PRO A 16 46.13 19.61 -8.97
CA PRO A 16 44.77 19.60 -9.47
C PRO A 16 43.85 20.10 -8.35
N LEU A 17 43.01 21.05 -8.72
CA LEU A 17 41.83 21.50 -7.98
C LEU A 17 41.16 20.28 -7.35
N LEU A 18 41.09 20.26 -6.03
CA LEU A 18 40.32 19.27 -5.26
C LEU A 18 38.84 19.45 -5.61
N GLY A 19 38.41 18.83 -6.71
CA GLY A 19 37.01 18.60 -7.01
C GLY A 19 36.45 17.66 -5.96
N ALA A 20 35.74 18.20 -4.98
CA ALA A 20 34.98 17.40 -4.03
C ALA A 20 33.80 16.77 -4.78
N CYS A 21 33.93 15.49 -5.15
CA CYS A 21 32.79 14.69 -5.55
C CYS A 21 31.93 14.45 -4.31
N VAL A 22 30.82 15.19 -4.18
CA VAL A 22 29.79 14.87 -3.20
C VAL A 22 29.06 13.63 -3.70
N ILE A 23 29.26 12.49 -3.04
CA ILE A 23 28.45 11.30 -3.23
C ILE A 23 27.15 11.52 -2.44
N TYR A 24 26.06 11.80 -3.16
CA TYR A 24 24.72 11.81 -2.58
C TYR A 24 24.20 10.37 -2.61
N ASP A 25 24.18 9.72 -1.45
CA ASP A 25 23.58 8.41 -1.28
C ASP A 25 22.09 8.59 -0.93
N SER A 26 21.20 8.34 -1.90
CA SER A 26 19.75 8.38 -1.70
C SER A 26 19.20 7.10 -1.07
N THR A 27 20.05 6.15 -0.67
CA THR A 27 19.63 4.81 -0.24
C THR A 27 19.51 4.67 1.29
N ALA A 28 19.87 5.71 2.04
CA ALA A 28 19.49 5.86 3.44
C ALA A 28 18.03 6.35 3.59
N GLY A 29 17.09 5.68 2.93
CA GLY A 29 15.67 5.89 3.14
C GLY A 29 15.24 5.10 4.37
N GLU A 30 15.11 5.76 5.52
CA GLU A 30 14.40 5.18 6.66
C GLU A 30 12.97 4.83 6.19
N ASN A 31 12.55 3.58 6.38
CA ASN A 31 11.18 3.18 6.07
C ASN A 31 10.25 3.82 7.11
N VAL A 32 9.81 5.04 6.83
CA VAL A 32 8.84 5.73 7.68
C VAL A 32 7.45 5.16 7.41
N SER A 33 7.03 4.22 8.23
CA SER A 33 5.65 3.73 8.25
C SER A 33 4.77 4.74 8.98
N VAL A 34 3.93 5.48 8.25
CA VAL A 34 2.94 6.38 8.86
C VAL A 34 1.68 5.57 9.15
N ASN A 35 1.41 5.32 10.43
CA ASN A 35 0.15 4.71 10.86
C ASN A 35 -0.92 5.81 11.03
N VAL A 36 -1.74 6.01 10.00
CA VAL A 36 -2.86 6.96 10.05
C VAL A 36 -4.10 6.23 10.56
N THR A 37 -4.30 6.20 11.87
CA THR A 37 -5.58 5.76 12.45
C THR A 37 -6.65 6.81 12.14
N ARG A 38 -7.51 6.53 11.15
CA ARG A 38 -8.71 7.33 10.88
C ARG A 38 -9.79 7.05 11.92
N ASN A 39 -9.90 7.92 12.91
CA ASN A 39 -10.97 7.86 13.93
C ASN A 39 -12.36 8.24 13.38
N ASP A 40 -12.44 8.78 12.17
CA ASP A 40 -13.65 9.21 11.47
C ASP A 40 -14.17 8.16 10.47
N ALA A 41 -13.46 7.04 10.30
CA ALA A 41 -13.89 5.99 9.40
C ALA A 41 -15.20 5.33 9.90
N PRO A 42 -16.15 5.00 9.00
CA PRO A 42 -17.33 4.24 9.38
C PRO A 42 -16.95 2.92 10.09
N PRO A 43 -17.80 2.40 10.99
CA PRO A 43 -17.56 1.10 11.60
C PRO A 43 -17.49 0.00 10.54
N ALA A 44 -16.87 -1.13 10.90
CA ALA A 44 -16.85 -2.31 10.05
C ALA A 44 -18.28 -2.77 9.75
N GLU A 45 -18.58 -3.01 8.47
CA GLU A 45 -19.88 -3.50 8.02
C GLU A 45 -20.16 -4.88 8.63
N ALA A 46 -21.39 -5.11 9.10
CA ALA A 46 -21.82 -6.45 9.48
C ALA A 46 -22.07 -7.29 8.22
N ILE A 47 -21.33 -8.38 8.08
CA ILE A 47 -21.39 -9.25 6.91
C ILE A 47 -22.11 -10.56 7.26
N ARG A 48 -22.74 -11.17 6.26
CA ARG A 48 -23.37 -12.50 6.40
C ARG A 48 -22.35 -13.60 6.12
N GLU A 49 -21.48 -13.35 5.16
CA GLU A 49 -20.48 -14.31 4.70
C GLU A 49 -19.33 -13.57 4.02
N ALA A 50 -18.12 -14.10 4.15
CA ALA A 50 -16.98 -13.73 3.33
C ALA A 50 -16.18 -14.99 2.96
N ARG A 51 -15.75 -15.06 1.69
CA ARG A 51 -14.95 -16.18 1.16
C ARG A 51 -14.11 -15.70 -0.01
N PHE A 52 -13.00 -16.39 -0.26
CA PHE A 52 -12.30 -16.25 -1.54
C PHE A 52 -12.81 -17.32 -2.51
N ALA A 53 -13.28 -16.90 -3.69
CA ALA A 53 -13.74 -17.77 -4.75
C ALA A 53 -13.35 -17.18 -6.11
N ASP A 54 -12.86 -18.03 -7.02
CA ASP A 54 -12.49 -17.65 -8.40
C ASP A 54 -11.52 -16.44 -8.47
N GLY A 55 -10.56 -16.36 -7.55
CA GLY A 55 -9.58 -15.27 -7.52
C GLY A 55 -10.13 -13.92 -7.00
N ALA A 56 -11.27 -13.94 -6.31
CA ALA A 56 -11.88 -12.75 -5.73
C ALA A 56 -12.33 -12.97 -4.28
N LEU A 57 -12.23 -11.93 -3.47
CA LEU A 57 -12.97 -11.81 -2.22
C LEU A 57 -14.45 -11.60 -2.56
N VAL A 58 -15.28 -12.51 -2.09
CA VAL A 58 -16.74 -12.50 -2.22
C VAL A 58 -17.32 -12.27 -0.84
N VAL A 59 -18.09 -11.19 -0.67
CA VAL A 59 -18.73 -10.82 0.60
C VAL A 59 -20.22 -10.64 0.39
N ARG A 60 -21.02 -11.19 1.30
CA ARG A 60 -22.48 -11.03 1.32
C ARG A 60 -22.90 -10.10 2.44
N VAL A 61 -23.69 -9.08 2.11
CA VAL A 61 -24.15 -8.03 3.04
C VAL A 61 -25.65 -7.79 2.93
N ASP A 62 -26.24 -7.20 3.96
CA ASP A 62 -27.62 -6.72 3.87
C ASP A 62 -27.76 -5.64 2.78
N SER A 63 -28.88 -5.69 2.07
CA SER A 63 -29.22 -4.71 1.03
C SER A 63 -30.72 -4.42 1.02
N ASN A 64 -31.05 -3.17 0.71
CA ASN A 64 -32.39 -2.70 0.38
C ASN A 64 -32.60 -2.53 -1.14
N GLY A 65 -31.72 -3.13 -1.97
CA GLY A 65 -31.91 -3.28 -3.41
C GLY A 65 -30.96 -2.52 -4.34
N CYS A 66 -30.11 -1.63 -3.82
CA CYS A 66 -29.12 -0.93 -4.65
C CYS A 66 -27.70 -0.94 -4.09
N THR A 67 -27.40 -1.85 -3.17
CA THR A 67 -26.04 -2.06 -2.68
C THR A 67 -25.13 -2.55 -3.82
N GLN A 68 -24.01 -1.86 -4.02
CA GLN A 68 -22.97 -2.21 -5.00
C GLN A 68 -21.58 -2.13 -4.37
N ALA A 69 -20.58 -2.79 -4.98
CA ALA A 69 -19.22 -2.87 -4.41
C ALA A 69 -18.59 -1.49 -4.17
N SER A 70 -18.89 -0.50 -5.01
CA SER A 70 -18.40 0.87 -4.88
C SER A 70 -19.03 1.67 -3.74
N ASP A 71 -20.08 1.16 -3.08
CA ASP A 71 -20.66 1.76 -1.89
C ASP A 71 -19.83 1.46 -0.63
N PHE A 72 -18.72 0.74 -0.79
CA PHE A 72 -17.84 0.33 0.29
C PHE A 72 -16.41 0.79 0.06
N GLU A 73 -15.77 1.09 1.18
CA GLU A 73 -14.33 1.15 1.28
C GLU A 73 -13.82 -0.22 1.76
N VAL A 74 -12.80 -0.75 1.10
CA VAL A 74 -12.07 -1.95 1.56
C VAL A 74 -10.71 -1.51 2.07
N ALA A 75 -10.54 -1.54 3.39
CA ALA A 75 -9.26 -1.26 4.02
C ALA A 75 -8.43 -2.55 4.11
N VAL A 76 -7.22 -2.50 3.55
CA VAL A 76 -6.25 -3.59 3.57
C VAL A 76 -5.06 -3.14 4.42
N ALA A 77 -4.76 -3.89 5.48
CA ALA A 77 -3.62 -3.63 6.34
C ALA A 77 -2.56 -4.72 6.15
N ASP A 78 -1.31 -4.31 5.97
CA ASP A 78 -0.13 -5.16 5.72
C ASP A 78 0.32 -5.89 7.00
N ASN A 79 -0.58 -6.66 7.58
CA ASN A 79 -0.33 -7.61 8.67
C ASN A 79 -0.04 -9.01 8.10
N ASN A 80 0.35 -9.96 8.95
CA ASN A 80 0.57 -11.35 8.56
C ASN A 80 -0.29 -12.30 9.42
N PRO A 81 -1.41 -12.85 8.90
CA PRO A 81 -1.95 -12.66 7.55
C PRO A 81 -2.49 -11.24 7.33
N VAL A 82 -2.66 -10.85 6.06
CA VAL A 82 -3.21 -9.54 5.68
C VAL A 82 -4.58 -9.37 6.31
N GLU A 83 -4.88 -8.18 6.83
CA GLU A 83 -6.17 -7.90 7.43
C GLU A 83 -7.02 -7.05 6.49
N ILE A 84 -8.26 -7.50 6.27
CA ILE A 84 -9.22 -6.84 5.39
C ILE A 84 -10.42 -6.41 6.22
N THR A 85 -10.81 -5.15 6.09
CA THR A 85 -12.01 -4.59 6.72
C THR A 85 -12.86 -3.87 5.69
N LEU A 86 -14.11 -4.30 5.55
CA LEU A 86 -15.12 -3.67 4.71
C LEU A 86 -15.90 -2.60 5.50
N ARG A 87 -16.08 -1.41 4.93
CA ARG A 87 -16.87 -0.33 5.55
C ARG A 87 -17.83 0.25 4.53
N ARG A 88 -19.10 0.40 4.89
CA ARG A 88 -20.08 1.04 4.02
C ARG A 88 -19.91 2.56 4.06
N THR A 89 -19.60 3.16 2.92
CA THR A 89 -19.45 4.62 2.77
C THR A 89 -20.72 5.27 2.23
N LYS A 90 -21.54 4.53 1.48
CA LYS A 90 -22.83 4.99 0.97
C LYS A 90 -23.97 4.12 1.46
N GLN A 91 -24.99 4.76 2.04
CA GLN A 91 -26.17 4.06 2.55
C GLN A 91 -27.04 3.53 1.41
N ASP A 92 -27.58 2.32 1.61
CA ASP A 92 -28.58 1.72 0.72
C ASP A 92 -29.97 2.24 1.08
N LEU A 93 -30.37 3.34 0.43
CA LEU A 93 -31.65 4.02 0.66
C LEU A 93 -32.80 3.47 -0.21
N CYS A 94 -32.56 2.38 -0.93
CA CYS A 94 -33.59 1.72 -1.71
C CYS A 94 -34.63 1.03 -0.82
N LYS A 95 -35.72 0.54 -1.42
CA LYS A 95 -36.86 -0.07 -0.70
C LYS A 95 -37.30 -1.39 -1.32
N ALA A 96 -36.33 -2.16 -1.82
CA ALA A 96 -36.54 -3.50 -2.33
C ALA A 96 -36.22 -4.53 -1.24
N LEU A 97 -36.97 -5.63 -1.26
CA LEU A 97 -36.70 -6.76 -0.38
C LEU A 97 -35.63 -7.65 -1.03
N VAL A 98 -34.47 -7.77 -0.38
CA VAL A 98 -33.36 -8.65 -0.80
C VAL A 98 -33.05 -9.63 0.35
N PRO A 99 -33.78 -10.75 0.48
CA PRO A 99 -33.69 -11.64 1.64
C PRO A 99 -32.30 -12.21 1.88
N ASP A 100 -31.61 -12.56 0.80
CA ASP A 100 -30.26 -13.14 0.84
C ASP A 100 -29.15 -12.09 0.84
N GLY A 101 -29.50 -10.80 0.85
CA GLY A 101 -28.53 -9.72 0.72
C GLY A 101 -27.89 -9.61 -0.67
N ALA A 102 -26.95 -8.68 -0.79
CA ALA A 102 -26.17 -8.46 -2.01
C ALA A 102 -24.81 -9.18 -1.91
N GLU A 103 -24.39 -9.81 -3.01
CA GLU A 103 -23.04 -10.38 -3.15
C GLU A 103 -22.12 -9.36 -3.83
N LEU A 104 -21.01 -9.05 -3.17
CA LEU A 104 -20.00 -8.08 -3.60
C LEU A 104 -18.70 -8.81 -3.89
N ARG A 105 -17.98 -8.38 -4.93
CA ARG A 105 -16.78 -9.07 -5.40
C ARG A 105 -15.67 -8.07 -5.66
N TRP A 106 -14.46 -8.40 -5.17
CA TRP A 106 -13.21 -7.71 -5.45
C TRP A 106 -12.13 -8.72 -5.79
N THR A 107 -11.45 -8.56 -6.91
CA THR A 107 -10.30 -9.42 -7.25
C THR A 107 -9.13 -9.14 -6.30
N TYR A 108 -8.16 -10.05 -6.25
CA TYR A 108 -6.89 -9.78 -5.53
C TYR A 108 -6.22 -8.48 -6.02
N ALA A 109 -6.27 -8.21 -7.34
CA ALA A 109 -5.72 -6.98 -7.92
C ALA A 109 -6.46 -5.73 -7.45
N ASP A 110 -7.79 -5.78 -7.33
CA ASP A 110 -8.58 -4.66 -6.80
C ASP A 110 -8.21 -4.34 -5.34
N LEU A 111 -7.76 -5.35 -4.60
CA LEU A 111 -7.32 -5.25 -3.20
C LEU A 111 -5.83 -4.91 -3.06
N GLY A 112 -5.08 -4.81 -4.15
CA GLY A 112 -3.62 -4.63 -4.11
C GLY A 112 -2.87 -5.84 -3.53
N LEU A 113 -3.44 -7.04 -3.66
CA LEU A 113 -2.90 -8.28 -3.12
C LEU A 113 -2.35 -9.20 -4.20
N GLU A 114 -1.35 -9.99 -3.84
CA GLU A 114 -0.91 -11.13 -4.64
C GLU A 114 -1.96 -12.24 -4.65
N ALA A 115 -2.10 -12.93 -5.79
CA ALA A 115 -3.07 -14.00 -5.94
C ALA A 115 -2.82 -15.13 -4.94
N GLY A 116 -3.84 -15.47 -4.15
CA GLY A 116 -3.74 -16.52 -3.12
C GLY A 116 -3.07 -16.08 -1.81
N ALA A 117 -2.76 -14.80 -1.64
CA ALA A 117 -2.25 -14.28 -0.37
C ALA A 117 -3.21 -14.63 0.79
N PRO A 118 -2.69 -15.13 1.93
CA PRO A 118 -3.52 -15.40 3.10
C PRO A 118 -4.05 -14.10 3.69
N ALA A 119 -5.36 -14.02 3.87
CA ALA A 119 -6.03 -12.84 4.43
C ALA A 119 -7.06 -13.22 5.49
N ARG A 120 -7.26 -12.30 6.44
CA ARG A 120 -8.24 -12.39 7.53
C ARG A 120 -9.22 -11.24 7.41
N ILE A 121 -10.51 -11.57 7.37
CA ILE A 121 -11.59 -10.59 7.35
C ILE A 121 -11.95 -10.24 8.79
N LEU A 122 -11.95 -8.96 9.14
CA LEU A 122 -12.21 -8.47 10.49
C LEU A 122 -13.67 -8.02 10.72
N ASN A 123 -14.49 -8.06 9.69
CA ASN A 123 -15.89 -7.68 9.77
C ASN A 123 -16.69 -8.61 10.71
N PRO A 124 -17.57 -8.06 11.56
CA PRO A 124 -18.44 -8.86 12.39
C PRO A 124 -19.43 -9.65 11.52
N LEU A 125 -19.73 -10.89 11.95
CA LEU A 125 -20.78 -11.70 11.37
C LEU A 125 -22.14 -11.32 11.96
N LYS A 126 -23.20 -11.52 11.18
CA LYS A 126 -24.59 -11.31 11.58
C LYS A 126 -25.44 -12.54 11.33
#